data_AF-H3CCD0-F1
#
_entry.id   AF-H3CCD0-F1
#
_cell.length_a   1.000
_cell.length_b   1.000
_cell.length_c   1.000
_cell.angle_alpha   90.00
_cell.angle_beta   90.00
_cell.angle_gamma   90.00
#
_symmetry.space_group_name_H-M   'P 1'
#
loop_
_entity.id
_entity.type
_entity.pdbx_description
1 polymer ?
#
loop_
_entity_poly.entity_id
_entity_poly.type
_entity_poly.pdbx_seq_one_letter_code
_entity_poly.pdbx_strand_id
1 'polypeptide(L)'
;LGRVEPFRPPYSVQSQHAHLSAVRFKRRATPEPPPRELDLLRYDMRDLWKSPTPALILGFAGLIPFVSPTLMMAVGEIYCPELAYAQLAYGASVLSFLGGARWGFALPESSPARPDWINLANSVLPSLLAWATMLMSDGIAPAATMLIMGLGIALHYDLSLLPTYPSWFKALRSVLTAVAFFSLVGTLVVSKLYPEK
;
A
#
# COMPACT_ATOMS: atom_id res chain seq x y z
N LEU A 1 19.54 30.33 -82.25
CA LEU A 1 19.18 28.99 -81.75
C LEU A 1 18.00 29.14 -80.81
N GLY A 2 16.76 28.98 -81.32
CA GLY A 2 15.52 29.05 -80.55
C GLY A 2 15.04 27.65 -80.18
N ARG A 3 14.74 27.44 -78.90
CA ARG A 3 14.35 26.19 -78.25
C ARG A 3 12.91 25.81 -78.63
N VAL A 4 12.67 24.59 -79.10
CA VAL A 4 11.34 24.05 -79.41
C VAL A 4 10.83 23.26 -78.20
N GLU A 5 9.79 23.74 -77.52
CA GLU A 5 9.06 23.00 -76.49
C GLU A 5 7.94 22.17 -77.15
N PRO A 6 7.73 20.90 -76.77
CA PRO A 6 6.61 20.12 -77.28
C PRO A 6 5.29 20.40 -76.55
N PHE A 7 4.26 20.59 -77.35
CA PHE A 7 2.84 20.78 -77.04
C PHE A 7 2.25 19.68 -76.13
N ARG A 8 1.60 20.05 -75.02
CA ARG A 8 0.78 19.14 -74.18
C ARG A 8 -0.72 19.33 -74.46
N PRO A 9 -1.49 18.28 -74.79
CA PRO A 9 -2.94 18.37 -74.85
C PRO A 9 -3.58 18.34 -73.44
N PRO A 10 -4.78 18.92 -73.28
CA PRO A 10 -5.37 19.16 -71.98
C PRO A 10 -6.46 18.11 -71.61
N TYR A 11 -6.58 17.83 -70.32
CA TYR A 11 -7.70 17.16 -69.63
C TYR A 11 -8.14 15.76 -70.11
N SER A 12 -7.77 14.73 -69.34
CA SER A 12 -8.50 13.46 -69.28
C SER A 12 -9.18 13.32 -67.92
N VAL A 13 -10.50 13.15 -67.97
CA VAL A 13 -11.45 13.02 -66.87
C VAL A 13 -11.04 11.89 -65.90
N GLN A 14 -10.93 12.25 -64.63
CA GLN A 14 -10.60 11.35 -63.52
C GLN A 14 -11.83 10.48 -63.20
N SER A 15 -11.80 9.21 -63.59
CA SER A 15 -12.80 8.22 -63.21
C SER A 15 -12.67 7.90 -61.72
N GLN A 16 -13.51 8.54 -60.90
CA GLN A 16 -13.68 8.19 -59.50
C GLN A 16 -14.38 6.83 -59.39
N HIS A 17 -13.60 5.77 -59.18
CA HIS A 17 -14.15 4.51 -58.71
C HIS A 17 -14.48 4.66 -57.22
N ALA A 18 -15.77 4.61 -56.92
CA ALA A 18 -16.33 4.60 -55.58
C ALA A 18 -15.79 3.37 -54.82
N HIS A 19 -14.72 3.55 -54.05
CA HIS A 19 -14.29 2.56 -53.08
C HIS A 19 -15.27 2.56 -51.91
N LEU A 20 -16.04 1.48 -51.83
CA LEU A 20 -16.91 1.13 -50.72
C LEU A 20 -16.16 1.25 -49.39
N SER A 21 -16.56 2.22 -48.57
CA SER A 21 -16.16 2.35 -47.18
C SER A 21 -16.66 1.14 -46.40
N ALA A 22 -15.81 0.13 -46.22
CA ALA A 22 -16.03 -0.93 -45.26
C ALA A 22 -16.11 -0.29 -43.87
N VAL A 23 -17.32 -0.23 -43.32
CA VAL A 23 -17.60 0.15 -41.94
C VAL A 23 -16.79 -0.79 -41.05
N ARG A 24 -15.65 -0.30 -40.57
CA ARG A 24 -14.80 -0.99 -39.59
C ARG A 24 -15.61 -1.06 -38.31
N PHE A 25 -16.26 -2.21 -38.11
CA PHE A 25 -16.96 -2.57 -36.89
C PHE A 25 -16.02 -2.35 -35.71
N LYS A 26 -16.19 -1.21 -35.03
CA LYS A 26 -15.43 -0.82 -33.86
C LYS A 26 -15.78 -1.86 -32.80
N ARG A 27 -14.91 -2.85 -32.61
CA ARG A 27 -15.00 -3.84 -31.53
C ARG A 27 -15.16 -3.03 -30.24
N ARG A 28 -16.40 -2.97 -29.73
CA ARG A 28 -16.72 -2.34 -28.46
C ARG A 28 -15.80 -3.02 -27.45
N ALA A 29 -14.82 -2.28 -26.92
CA ALA A 29 -14.05 -2.73 -25.78
C ALA A 29 -15.09 -3.10 -24.72
N THR A 30 -15.14 -4.39 -24.37
CA THR A 30 -15.95 -4.86 -23.27
C THR A 30 -15.59 -3.98 -22.07
N PRO A 31 -16.55 -3.33 -21.40
CA PRO A 31 -16.26 -2.67 -20.14
C PRO A 31 -15.61 -3.72 -19.25
N GLU A 32 -14.42 -3.44 -18.72
CA GLU A 32 -13.88 -4.28 -17.66
C GLU A 32 -14.94 -4.35 -16.57
N PRO A 33 -15.28 -5.55 -16.07
CA PRO A 33 -16.26 -5.67 -15.02
C PRO A 33 -15.83 -4.77 -13.85
N PRO A 34 -16.76 -4.08 -13.18
CA PRO A 34 -16.41 -3.27 -12.02
C PRO A 34 -15.63 -4.15 -11.03
N PRO A 35 -14.56 -3.63 -10.40
CA PRO A 35 -13.76 -4.40 -9.45
C PRO A 35 -14.71 -5.05 -8.45
N ARG A 36 -14.76 -6.39 -8.43
CA ARG A 36 -15.62 -7.10 -7.47
C ARG A 36 -15.12 -6.74 -6.08
N GLU A 37 -16.01 -6.34 -5.19
CA GLU A 37 -15.66 -6.07 -3.78
C GLU A 37 -14.91 -7.26 -3.12
N LEU A 38 -15.17 -8.47 -3.62
CA LEU A 38 -14.48 -9.69 -3.22
C LEU A 38 -13.01 -9.78 -3.68
N ASP A 39 -12.59 -9.11 -4.76
CA ASP A 39 -11.18 -9.08 -5.20
C ASP A 39 -10.32 -8.15 -4.34
N LEU A 40 -10.92 -7.10 -3.75
CA LEU A 40 -10.24 -6.26 -2.75
C LEU A 40 -10.00 -7.00 -1.42
N LEU A 41 -10.90 -7.93 -1.05
CA LEU A 41 -10.73 -8.81 0.12
C LEU A 41 -9.92 -10.07 -0.19
N ARG A 42 -9.80 -10.44 -1.46
CA ARG A 42 -9.05 -11.59 -1.95
C ARG A 42 -7.77 -11.14 -2.64
N TYR A 43 -7.00 -10.27 -1.99
CA TYR A 43 -5.57 -10.24 -2.26
C TYR A 43 -5.07 -11.66 -2.11
N ASP A 44 -4.57 -12.24 -3.20
CA ASP A 44 -4.21 -13.64 -3.21
C ASP A 44 -3.06 -13.82 -2.23
N MET A 45 -3.34 -14.33 -1.02
CA MET A 45 -2.30 -14.57 -0.01
C MET A 45 -1.22 -15.53 -0.53
N ARG A 46 -1.50 -16.24 -1.63
CA ARG A 46 -0.52 -17.01 -2.40
C ARG A 46 0.59 -16.13 -3.02
N ASP A 47 0.29 -14.88 -3.33
CA ASP A 47 1.25 -13.91 -3.88
C ASP A 47 2.27 -13.44 -2.83
N LEU A 48 2.03 -13.70 -1.53
CA LEU A 48 3.03 -13.45 -0.49
C LEU A 48 4.37 -14.12 -0.83
N TRP A 49 4.32 -15.36 -1.32
CA TRP A 49 5.51 -16.14 -1.68
C TRP A 49 6.20 -15.65 -2.96
N LYS A 50 5.56 -14.77 -3.73
CA LYS A 50 6.17 -14.08 -4.87
C LYS A 50 6.95 -12.83 -4.45
N SER A 51 6.90 -12.44 -3.18
CA SER A 51 7.67 -11.31 -2.66
C SER A 51 9.16 -11.53 -2.85
N PRO A 52 9.95 -10.48 -3.15
CA PRO A 52 11.41 -10.58 -3.14
C PRO A 52 11.91 -11.12 -1.79
N THR A 53 12.86 -12.06 -1.82
CA THR A 53 13.40 -12.68 -0.60
C THR A 53 13.84 -11.68 0.46
N PRO A 54 14.52 -10.55 0.13
CA PRO A 54 14.86 -9.54 1.13
C PRO A 54 13.64 -8.93 1.82
N ALA A 55 12.54 -8.71 1.09
CA ALA A 55 11.32 -8.14 1.65
C ALA A 55 10.65 -9.12 2.64
N LEU A 56 10.68 -10.43 2.34
CA LEU A 56 10.18 -11.45 3.27
C LEU A 56 11.04 -11.50 4.53
N ILE A 57 12.36 -11.66 4.39
CA ILE A 57 13.25 -11.79 5.55
C ILE A 57 13.16 -10.56 6.44
N LEU A 58 13.32 -9.36 5.87
CA LEU A 58 13.28 -8.12 6.63
C LEU A 58 11.90 -7.83 7.20
N GLY A 59 10.83 -8.10 6.44
CA GLY A 59 9.46 -7.91 6.87
C GLY A 59 9.11 -8.77 8.09
N PHE A 60 9.41 -10.08 8.02
CA PHE A 60 9.14 -10.99 9.15
C PHE A 60 10.11 -10.77 10.32
N ALA A 61 11.39 -10.45 10.06
CA ALA A 61 12.32 -10.08 11.14
C ALA A 61 11.85 -8.83 11.89
N GLY A 62 11.24 -7.87 11.19
CA GLY A 62 10.62 -6.69 11.79
C GLY A 62 9.44 -7.00 12.74
N LEU A 63 8.91 -8.22 12.76
CA LEU A 63 7.86 -8.59 13.73
C LEU A 63 8.43 -8.99 15.10
N ILE A 64 9.75 -9.20 15.21
CA ILE A 64 10.37 -9.63 16.47
C ILE A 64 10.05 -8.65 17.62
N PRO A 65 10.25 -7.32 17.48
CA PRO A 65 9.98 -6.39 18.58
C PRO A 65 8.48 -6.11 18.79
N PHE A 66 7.60 -6.58 17.90
CA PHE A 66 6.15 -6.62 18.15
C PHE A 66 5.77 -7.82 19.02
N VAL A 67 6.26 -9.00 18.70
CA VAL A 67 5.83 -10.26 19.33
C VAL A 67 6.57 -10.56 20.63
N SER A 68 7.86 -10.23 20.71
CA SER A 68 8.69 -10.59 21.88
C SER A 68 8.18 -10.00 23.19
N PRO A 69 7.75 -8.72 23.29
CA PRO A 69 7.34 -8.14 24.57
C PRO A 69 6.09 -8.82 25.14
N THR A 70 5.06 -9.02 24.30
CA THR A 70 3.82 -9.67 24.73
C THR A 70 4.05 -11.13 25.12
N LEU A 71 4.88 -11.86 24.39
CA LEU A 71 5.19 -13.26 24.70
C LEU A 71 5.98 -13.40 26.01
N MET A 72 6.97 -12.53 26.24
CA MET A 72 7.75 -12.53 27.48
C MET A 72 6.87 -12.25 28.70
N MET A 73 5.97 -11.27 28.61
CA MET A 73 5.03 -10.97 29.69
C MET A 73 4.02 -12.10 29.92
N ALA A 74 3.51 -12.72 28.84
CA ALA A 74 2.58 -13.83 28.94
C ALA A 74 3.21 -15.08 29.57
N VAL A 75 4.43 -15.46 29.16
CA VAL A 75 5.15 -16.61 29.72
C VAL A 75 5.56 -16.37 31.17
N GLY A 76 5.93 -15.13 31.51
CA GLY A 76 6.27 -14.75 32.88
C GLY A 76 5.06 -14.52 33.79
N GLU A 77 3.84 -14.56 33.25
CA GLU A 77 2.59 -14.21 33.95
C GLU A 77 2.68 -12.88 34.71
N ILE A 78 3.40 -11.92 34.13
CA ILE A 78 3.68 -10.64 34.75
C ILE A 78 3.63 -9.53 33.71
N TYR A 79 2.99 -8.42 34.08
CA TYR A 79 2.94 -7.25 33.24
C TYR A 79 4.13 -6.32 33.55
N CYS A 80 4.96 -6.06 32.53
CA CYS A 80 6.13 -5.18 32.61
C CYS A 80 5.89 -3.92 31.76
N PRO A 81 5.65 -2.74 32.36
CA PRO A 81 5.39 -1.51 31.63
C PRO A 81 6.49 -1.14 30.62
N GLU A 82 7.75 -1.43 30.93
CA GLU A 82 8.89 -1.13 30.05
C GLU A 82 8.86 -1.95 28.76
N LEU A 83 8.41 -3.21 28.84
CA LEU A 83 8.25 -4.07 27.67
C LEU A 83 7.08 -3.59 26.80
N ALA A 84 5.97 -3.22 27.42
CA ALA A 84 4.83 -2.62 26.71
C ALA A 84 5.22 -1.30 26.04
N TYR A 85 5.96 -0.43 26.74
CA TYR A 85 6.49 0.82 26.19
C TYR A 85 7.44 0.56 25.02
N ALA A 86 8.37 -0.39 25.14
CA ALA A 86 9.28 -0.74 24.05
C ALA A 86 8.53 -1.22 22.80
N GLN A 87 7.47 -2.01 22.98
CA GLN A 87 6.59 -2.45 21.89
C GLN A 87 5.88 -1.26 21.22
N LEU A 88 5.35 -0.32 22.02
CA LEU A 88 4.71 0.90 21.51
C LEU A 88 5.68 1.80 20.74
N ALA A 89 6.87 2.04 21.30
CA ALA A 89 7.90 2.87 20.68
C ALA A 89 8.35 2.27 19.34
N TYR A 90 8.55 0.95 19.29
CA TYR A 90 8.86 0.27 18.04
C TYR A 90 7.71 0.36 17.04
N GLY A 91 6.47 0.10 17.47
CA GLY A 91 5.30 0.17 16.61
C GLY A 91 5.04 1.56 16.05
N ALA A 92 5.22 2.61 16.86
CA ALA A 92 5.16 4.00 16.42
C ALA A 92 6.26 4.30 15.39
N SER A 93 7.48 3.79 15.60
CA SER A 93 8.59 3.93 14.63
C SER A 93 8.25 3.28 13.28
N VAL A 94 7.70 2.06 13.30
CA VAL A 94 7.23 1.37 12.10
C VAL A 94 6.10 2.15 11.43
N LEU A 95 5.11 2.60 12.18
CA LEU A 95 3.99 3.37 11.63
C LEU A 95 4.47 4.67 10.94
N SER A 96 5.44 5.38 11.55
CA SER A 96 6.06 6.55 10.94
C SER A 96 6.86 6.20 9.67
N PHE A 97 7.60 5.09 9.67
CA PHE A 97 8.33 4.60 8.49
C PHE A 97 7.40 4.33 7.30
N LEU A 98 6.19 3.81 7.54
CA LEU A 98 5.20 3.57 6.48
C LEU A 98 4.77 4.85 5.77
N GLY A 99 4.68 5.97 6.52
CA GLY A 99 4.48 7.29 5.93
C GLY A 99 5.61 7.67 4.98
N GLY A 100 6.85 7.52 5.42
CA GLY A 100 8.05 7.79 4.60
C GLY A 100 8.15 6.92 3.35
N ALA A 101 7.77 5.64 3.42
CA ALA A 101 7.78 4.73 2.26
C ALA A 101 6.90 5.25 1.12
N ARG A 102 5.80 5.95 1.44
CA ARG A 102 4.88 6.52 0.45
C ARG A 102 5.51 7.69 -0.33
N TRP A 103 6.39 8.48 0.29
CA TRP A 103 7.21 9.45 -0.44
C TRP A 103 8.12 8.75 -1.44
N GLY A 104 8.80 7.68 -1.02
CA GLY A 104 9.65 6.87 -1.90
C GLY A 104 8.90 6.29 -3.10
N PHE A 105 7.63 5.92 -2.92
CA PHE A 105 6.79 5.46 -4.02
C PHE A 105 6.32 6.59 -4.94
N ALA A 106 6.00 7.78 -4.42
CA ALA A 106 5.41 8.86 -5.20
C ALA A 106 6.42 9.77 -5.94
N LEU A 107 7.69 9.78 -5.51
CA LEU A 107 8.72 10.67 -6.07
C LEU A 107 9.20 10.33 -7.50
N PRO A 108 9.36 9.06 -7.92
CA PRO A 108 9.81 8.76 -9.28
C PRO A 108 8.83 9.31 -10.34
N GLU A 109 9.35 9.94 -11.40
CA GLU A 109 8.51 10.50 -12.48
C GLU A 109 7.60 9.46 -13.15
N SER A 110 8.07 8.21 -13.20
CA SER A 110 7.31 7.07 -13.74
C SER A 110 6.32 6.46 -12.76
N SER A 111 6.23 6.98 -11.53
CA SER A 111 5.34 6.43 -10.52
C SER A 111 3.88 6.61 -10.93
N PRO A 112 3.05 5.57 -10.77
CA PRO A 112 1.62 5.71 -10.98
C PRO A 112 0.93 6.53 -9.88
N ALA A 113 1.57 6.72 -8.72
CA ALA A 113 1.12 7.65 -7.70
C ALA A 113 1.87 8.97 -7.85
N ARG A 114 1.16 10.04 -8.21
CA ARG A 114 1.76 11.37 -8.35
C ARG A 114 1.97 12.00 -6.96
N PRO A 115 2.96 12.88 -6.80
CA PRO A 115 3.18 13.64 -5.57
C PRO A 115 2.15 14.78 -5.45
N ASP A 116 0.87 14.43 -5.43
CA ASP A 116 -0.25 15.35 -5.23
C ASP A 116 -0.62 15.48 -3.74
N TRP A 117 -1.49 16.45 -3.43
CA TRP A 117 -1.92 16.73 -2.06
C TRP A 117 -2.49 15.49 -1.35
N ILE A 118 -3.22 14.63 -2.05
CA ILE A 118 -3.85 13.45 -1.46
C ILE A 118 -2.77 12.43 -1.07
N ASN A 119 -1.84 12.11 -1.98
CA ASN A 119 -0.79 11.13 -1.69
C ASN A 119 0.19 11.63 -0.62
N LEU A 120 0.57 12.91 -0.66
CA LEU A 120 1.48 13.50 0.30
C LEU A 120 0.81 13.70 1.67
N ALA A 121 -0.44 14.16 1.76
CA ALA A 121 -1.13 14.26 3.05
C ALA A 121 -1.31 12.87 3.70
N ASN A 122 -1.69 11.85 2.92
CA ASN A 122 -1.80 10.48 3.42
C ASN A 122 -0.47 9.86 3.85
N SER A 123 0.66 10.38 3.37
CA SER A 123 2.00 9.96 3.82
C SER A 123 2.38 10.53 5.18
N VAL A 124 1.82 11.69 5.56
CA VAL A 124 2.12 12.36 6.84
C VAL A 124 1.24 11.81 7.97
N LEU A 125 0.02 11.38 7.65
CA LEU A 125 -0.94 10.88 8.63
C LEU A 125 -0.38 9.76 9.54
N PRO A 126 0.31 8.71 9.01
CA PRO A 126 0.91 7.69 9.86
C PRO A 126 1.91 8.24 10.89
N SER A 127 2.77 9.18 10.50
CA SER A 127 3.76 9.79 11.41
C SER A 127 3.10 10.62 12.51
N LEU A 128 1.99 11.32 12.20
CA LEU A 128 1.22 12.06 13.21
C LEU A 128 0.52 11.13 14.20
N LEU A 129 -0.05 10.02 13.71
CA LEU A 129 -0.66 9.01 14.57
C LEU A 129 0.38 8.31 15.45
N ALA A 130 1.57 8.02 14.91
CA ALA A 130 2.69 7.50 15.69
C ALA A 130 3.13 8.46 16.80
N TRP A 131 3.22 9.76 16.49
CA TRP A 131 3.52 10.78 17.48
C TRP A 131 2.42 10.87 18.55
N ALA A 132 1.14 10.85 18.16
CA ALA A 132 0.01 10.84 19.09
C ALA A 132 0.01 9.60 19.99
N THR A 133 0.32 8.40 19.45
CA THR A 133 0.51 7.18 20.26
C THR A 133 1.53 7.40 21.37
N MET A 134 2.67 8.03 21.05
CA MET A 134 3.72 8.28 22.04
C MET A 134 3.33 9.34 23.07
N LEU A 135 2.54 10.35 22.71
CA LEU A 135 1.98 11.30 23.68
C LEU A 135 1.02 10.63 24.68
N MET A 136 0.42 9.50 24.30
CA MET A 136 -0.51 8.73 25.13
C MET A 136 0.18 7.59 25.88
N SER A 137 1.52 7.46 25.82
CA SER A 137 2.24 6.27 26.29
C SER A 137 2.11 6.00 27.79
N ASP A 138 1.73 7.00 28.59
CA ASP A 138 1.43 6.84 30.01
C ASP A 138 0.22 5.91 30.24
N GLY A 139 -0.67 5.79 29.26
CA GLY A 139 -1.75 4.82 29.22
C GLY A 139 -1.56 3.80 28.11
N ILE A 140 -1.16 2.57 28.45
CA ILE A 140 -1.00 1.51 27.44
C ILE A 140 -2.28 1.25 26.64
N ALA A 141 -3.45 1.26 27.28
CA ALA A 141 -4.72 1.03 26.60
C ALA A 141 -5.00 2.05 25.47
N PRO A 142 -5.03 3.38 25.75
CA PRO A 142 -5.22 4.35 24.69
C PRO A 142 -4.08 4.38 23.66
N ALA A 143 -2.82 4.25 24.08
CA ALA A 143 -1.68 4.26 23.16
C ALA A 143 -1.69 3.08 22.18
N ALA A 144 -1.90 1.86 22.68
CA ALA A 144 -1.97 0.67 21.84
C ALA A 144 -3.20 0.70 20.92
N THR A 145 -4.34 1.23 21.40
CA THR A 145 -5.53 1.42 20.56
C THR A 145 -5.27 2.41 19.41
N MET A 146 -4.63 3.55 19.71
CA MET A 146 -4.24 4.52 18.69
C MET A 146 -3.28 3.90 17.66
N LEU A 147 -2.31 3.12 18.13
CA LEU A 147 -1.34 2.44 17.26
C LEU A 147 -2.00 1.40 16.35
N ILE A 148 -2.91 0.58 16.90
CA ILE A 148 -3.72 -0.38 16.15
C ILE A 148 -4.52 0.34 15.06
N MET A 149 -5.20 1.43 15.40
CA MET A 149 -5.97 2.24 14.45
C MET A 149 -5.06 2.82 13.36
N GLY A 150 -3.90 3.37 13.73
CA GLY A 150 -2.93 3.92 12.78
C GLY A 150 -2.37 2.88 11.81
N LEU A 151 -2.01 1.70 12.31
CA LEU A 151 -1.57 0.57 11.46
C LEU A 151 -2.68 0.11 10.52
N GLY A 152 -3.93 0.06 11.00
CA GLY A 152 -5.11 -0.26 10.19
C GLY A 152 -5.38 0.77 9.10
N ILE A 153 -5.29 2.07 9.42
CA ILE A 153 -5.42 3.16 8.44
C ILE A 153 -4.31 3.09 7.39
N ALA A 154 -3.06 2.87 7.81
CA ALA A 154 -1.93 2.73 6.89
C ALA A 154 -2.12 1.54 5.96
N LEU A 155 -2.54 0.38 6.48
CA LEU A 155 -2.87 -0.79 5.67
C LEU A 155 -4.03 -0.47 4.71
N HIS A 156 -5.10 0.15 5.20
CA HIS A 156 -6.23 0.52 4.36
C HIS A 156 -5.77 1.38 3.18
N TYR A 157 -4.92 2.39 3.40
CA TYR A 157 -4.37 3.23 2.32
C TYR A 157 -3.46 2.48 1.35
N ASP A 158 -2.67 1.50 1.83
CA ASP A 158 -1.86 0.63 0.97
C ASP A 158 -2.76 -0.24 0.07
N LEU A 159 -3.93 -0.66 0.56
CA LEU A 159 -4.85 -1.55 -0.15
C LEU A 159 -5.86 -0.82 -1.05
N SER A 160 -6.44 0.28 -0.59
CA SER A 160 -7.58 0.96 -1.24
C SER A 160 -7.17 2.12 -2.13
N LEU A 161 -6.21 2.93 -1.70
CA LEU A 161 -5.80 4.15 -2.41
C LEU A 161 -4.65 3.92 -3.40
N LEU A 162 -4.02 2.75 -3.35
CA LEU A 162 -2.90 2.38 -4.22
C LEU A 162 -3.19 1.05 -4.92
N PRO A 163 -4.14 1.00 -5.88
CA PRO A 163 -4.33 -0.17 -6.74
C PRO A 163 -3.04 -0.60 -7.45
N THR A 164 -2.10 0.34 -7.59
CA THR A 164 -0.82 0.21 -8.26
C THR A 164 0.29 -0.48 -7.47
N TYR A 165 0.12 -0.75 -6.17
CA TYR A 165 1.09 -1.60 -5.48
C TYR A 165 1.03 -3.05 -5.99
N PRO A 166 2.18 -3.72 -6.15
CA PRO A 166 2.21 -5.14 -6.48
C PRO A 166 1.41 -5.97 -5.47
N SER A 167 0.70 -7.00 -5.96
CA SER A 167 -0.13 -7.86 -5.11
C SER A 167 0.66 -8.53 -3.99
N TRP A 168 1.91 -8.93 -4.24
CA TRP A 168 2.81 -9.50 -3.23
C TRP A 168 3.06 -8.53 -2.07
N PHE A 169 3.21 -7.24 -2.35
CA PHE A 169 3.46 -6.21 -1.33
C PHE A 169 2.23 -6.03 -0.47
N LYS A 170 1.04 -5.98 -1.08
CA LYS A 170 -0.24 -5.88 -0.37
C LYS A 170 -0.50 -7.09 0.53
N ALA A 171 -0.21 -8.30 0.03
CA ALA A 171 -0.31 -9.53 0.83
C ALA A 171 0.67 -9.50 2.01
N LEU A 172 1.93 -9.14 1.77
CA LEU A 172 2.94 -8.98 2.82
C LEU A 172 2.50 -7.96 3.88
N ARG A 173 2.12 -6.75 3.48
CA ARG A 173 1.64 -5.69 4.37
C ARG A 173 0.45 -6.14 5.22
N SER A 174 -0.48 -6.90 4.64
CA SER A 174 -1.65 -7.45 5.34
C SER A 174 -1.23 -8.44 6.43
N VAL A 175 -0.35 -9.39 6.12
CA VAL A 175 0.12 -10.40 7.09
C VAL A 175 0.93 -9.74 8.22
N LEU A 176 1.88 -8.86 7.89
CA LEU A 176 2.70 -8.18 8.90
C LEU A 176 1.83 -7.34 9.84
N THR A 177 0.86 -6.60 9.29
CA THR A 177 -0.06 -5.77 10.09
C THR A 177 -0.98 -6.62 10.95
N ALA A 178 -1.45 -7.77 10.48
CA ALA A 178 -2.26 -8.69 11.28
C ALA A 178 -1.48 -9.24 12.48
N VAL A 179 -0.22 -9.66 12.28
CA VAL A 179 0.62 -10.13 13.39
C VAL A 179 0.89 -9.02 14.40
N ALA A 180 1.23 -7.81 13.93
CA ALA A 180 1.40 -6.65 14.79
C ALA A 180 0.12 -6.34 15.59
N PHE A 181 -1.04 -6.35 14.95
CA PHE A 181 -2.34 -6.18 15.60
C PHE A 181 -2.56 -7.17 16.74
N PHE A 182 -2.43 -8.47 16.46
CA PHE A 182 -2.63 -9.50 17.49
C PHE A 182 -1.61 -9.40 18.63
N SER A 183 -0.37 -8.99 18.34
CA SER A 183 0.64 -8.78 19.38
C SER A 183 0.30 -7.62 20.31
N LEU A 184 -0.27 -6.52 19.78
CA LEU A 184 -0.70 -5.36 20.57
C LEU A 184 -1.95 -5.69 21.39
N VAL A 185 -2.90 -6.43 20.80
CA VAL A 185 -4.06 -6.97 21.54
C VAL A 185 -3.60 -7.90 22.66
N GLY A 186 -2.60 -8.75 22.41
CA GLY A 186 -1.99 -9.59 23.43
C GLY A 186 -1.47 -8.78 24.61
N THR A 187 -0.75 -7.68 24.36
CA THR A 187 -0.29 -6.76 25.41
C THR A 187 -1.43 -6.12 26.19
N LEU A 188 -2.51 -5.72 25.52
CA LEU A 188 -3.72 -5.21 26.20
C LEU A 188 -4.31 -6.26 27.13
N VAL A 189 -4.40 -7.51 26.69
CA VAL A 189 -4.92 -8.63 27.49
C VAL A 189 -4.01 -8.89 28.70
N VAL A 190 -2.70 -9.00 28.48
CA VAL A 190 -1.70 -9.19 29.53
C VAL A 190 -1.78 -8.08 30.59
N SER A 191 -1.91 -6.82 30.19
CA SER A 191 -2.02 -5.68 31.11
C SER A 191 -3.26 -5.70 32.01
N LYS A 192 -4.25 -6.53 31.68
CA LYS A 192 -5.49 -6.69 32.45
C LYS A 192 -5.50 -7.96 33.29
N LEU A 193 -4.81 -9.01 32.83
CA LEU A 193 -4.82 -10.32 33.48
C LEU A 193 -3.75 -10.45 34.57
N TYR A 194 -2.58 -9.87 34.37
CA TYR A 194 -1.42 -10.10 35.24
C TYR A 194 -1.12 -8.91 36.15
N PRO A 195 -0.54 -9.16 37.33
CA PRO A 195 -0.07 -8.09 38.20
C PRO A 195 1.07 -7.33 37.53
N GLU A 196 1.13 -6.04 37.82
CA GLU A 196 2.24 -5.17 37.41
C GLU A 196 3.49 -5.49 38.22
N LYS A 197 4.64 -5.52 37.54
CA LYS A 197 5.96 -5.77 38.14
C LYS A 197 6.48 -4.59 38.95
#